data_AF-A0A2U0S607-F1
#
_entry.id   AF-A0A2U0S607-F1
#
_cell.length_a   1.000
_cell.length_b   1.000
_cell.length_c   1.000
_cell.angle_alpha   90.00
_cell.angle_beta   90.00
_cell.angle_gamma   90.00
#
_symmetry.space_group_name_H-M   'P 1'
#
loop_
_entity.id
_entity.type
_entity.pdbx_description
1 polymer ?
#
loop_
_entity_poly.entity_id
_entity_poly.type
_entity_poly.pdbx_seq_one_letter_code
_entity_poly.pdbx_strand_id
1 'polypeptide(L)'
;FGWNLSRQINVALCRGAATVQNKDWGVIVTWTYNHPPYIESGEELYNDLVLAYENGAKYISIFDSNEPYTAGILEDEHLKAIEQFWNYVQENPRTQETVNNRVAFVLPKDYAYGFRGPKDKIWGLWESDEFSLQMSSTLGGLLEEYGASLDVIYEDALDYNIILPYEKLIFWNGTEIEP
;
A
#
# COMPACT_ATOMS: atom_id res chain seq x y z
N PHE A 1 0.12 -7.36 2.49
CA PHE A 1 1.16 -7.78 1.54
C PHE A 1 1.00 -9.27 1.29
N GLY A 2 1.25 -9.72 0.05
CA GLY A 2 1.02 -11.10 -0.35
C GLY A 2 0.86 -11.24 -1.85
N TRP A 3 0.75 -12.48 -2.32
CA TRP A 3 0.53 -12.84 -3.73
C TRP A 3 1.52 -12.20 -4.73
N ASN A 4 2.74 -11.92 -4.28
CA ASN A 4 3.77 -11.20 -5.03
C ASN A 4 3.29 -9.86 -5.66
N LEU A 5 2.29 -9.22 -5.05
CA LEU A 5 1.81 -7.91 -5.46
C LEU A 5 2.79 -6.82 -5.03
N SER A 6 2.78 -5.69 -5.75
CA SER A 6 3.59 -4.52 -5.39
C SER A 6 3.21 -4.01 -3.99
N ARG A 7 4.19 -4.01 -3.08
CA ARG A 7 3.99 -3.47 -1.72
C ARG A 7 3.74 -1.98 -1.75
N GLN A 8 4.48 -1.25 -2.58
CA GLN A 8 4.35 0.20 -2.71
C GLN A 8 2.97 0.63 -3.22
N ILE A 9 2.41 -0.05 -4.23
CA ILE A 9 1.05 0.24 -4.71
C ILE A 9 0.02 0.03 -3.59
N ASN A 10 0.12 -1.09 -2.86
CA ASN A 10 -0.79 -1.38 -1.74
C ASN A 10 -0.68 -0.33 -0.63
N VAL A 11 0.53 0.10 -0.28
CA VAL A 11 0.75 1.17 0.70
C VAL A 11 0.11 2.47 0.21
N ALA A 12 0.40 2.91 -1.02
CA ALA A 12 -0.11 4.18 -1.54
C ALA A 12 -1.65 4.23 -1.58
N LEU A 13 -2.29 3.13 -2.00
CA LEU A 13 -3.76 3.00 -2.01
C LEU A 13 -4.36 3.00 -0.60
N CYS A 14 -3.87 2.13 0.30
CA CYS A 14 -4.43 2.02 1.65
C CYS A 14 -4.18 3.28 2.49
N ARG A 15 -2.97 3.82 2.44
CA ARG A 15 -2.60 5.02 3.20
C ARG A 15 -3.30 6.26 2.67
N GLY A 16 -3.42 6.42 1.35
CA GLY A 16 -4.18 7.51 0.75
C GLY A 16 -5.63 7.49 1.20
N ALA A 17 -6.30 6.34 1.06
CA ALA A 17 -7.69 6.16 1.52
C ALA A 17 -7.87 6.45 3.02
N ALA A 18 -6.93 6.00 3.87
CA ALA A 18 -6.98 6.25 5.30
C ALA A 18 -6.76 7.74 5.64
N THR A 19 -5.83 8.40 4.95
CA THR A 19 -5.52 9.82 5.13
C THR A 19 -6.75 10.69 4.85
N VAL A 20 -7.39 10.52 3.69
CA VAL A 20 -8.58 11.31 3.31
C VAL A 20 -9.80 11.02 4.18
N GLN A 21 -9.88 9.84 4.79
CA GLN A 21 -10.96 9.47 5.71
C GLN A 21 -10.63 9.76 7.18
N ASN A 22 -9.47 10.35 7.47
CA ASN A 22 -8.95 10.58 8.81
C ASN A 22 -9.01 9.30 9.68
N LYS A 23 -8.44 8.21 9.15
CA LYS A 23 -8.36 6.89 9.79
C LYS A 23 -6.92 6.43 9.93
N ASP A 24 -6.72 5.58 10.91
CA ASP A 24 -5.51 4.76 11.00
C ASP A 24 -5.55 3.64 9.95
N TRP A 25 -4.37 3.20 9.53
CA TRP A 25 -4.21 2.05 8.65
C TRP A 25 -3.11 1.12 9.14
N GLY A 26 -3.12 -0.11 8.66
CA GLY A 26 -2.10 -1.10 8.95
C GLY A 26 -1.99 -2.11 7.80
N VAL A 27 -1.10 -3.08 7.95
CA VAL A 27 -0.92 -4.13 6.95
C VAL A 27 -1.25 -5.50 7.52
N ILE A 28 -1.79 -6.36 6.66
CA ILE A 28 -1.88 -7.79 6.90
C ILE A 28 -0.93 -8.47 5.91
N VAL A 29 0.07 -9.19 6.42
CA VAL A 29 0.94 -10.06 5.63
C VAL A 29 0.25 -11.41 5.50
N THR A 30 -0.02 -11.82 4.27
CA THR A 30 -0.74 -13.06 3.92
C THR A 30 0.14 -13.96 3.07
N TRP A 31 -0.41 -15.07 2.57
CA TRP A 31 0.32 -15.95 1.67
C TRP A 31 0.87 -15.21 0.44
N THR A 32 2.12 -15.54 0.13
CA THR A 32 2.84 -15.22 -1.10
C THR A 32 2.66 -16.33 -2.14
N TYR A 33 2.55 -17.58 -1.69
CA TYR A 33 2.47 -18.78 -2.53
C TYR A 33 1.22 -19.62 -2.24
N ASN A 34 0.76 -20.38 -3.22
CA ASN A 34 -0.33 -21.36 -3.07
C ASN A 34 0.17 -22.77 -2.69
N HIS A 35 1.40 -22.86 -2.20
CA HIS A 35 2.06 -24.10 -1.77
C HIS A 35 3.06 -23.74 -0.65
N PRO A 36 3.47 -24.71 0.19
CA PRO A 36 4.50 -24.48 1.21
C PRO A 36 5.75 -23.82 0.60
N PRO A 37 6.36 -22.82 1.27
CA PRO A 37 6.09 -22.38 2.65
C PRO A 37 4.90 -21.42 2.81
N TYR A 38 4.12 -21.16 1.76
CA TYR A 38 2.98 -20.24 1.68
C TYR A 38 3.32 -18.76 1.89
N ILE A 39 4.24 -18.41 2.78
CA ILE A 39 4.72 -17.05 3.05
C ILE A 39 6.09 -16.81 2.41
N GLU A 40 6.49 -15.54 2.30
CA GLU A 40 7.83 -15.12 1.86
C GLU A 40 8.92 -15.50 2.88
N SER A 41 10.20 -15.36 2.50
CA SER A 41 11.32 -15.67 3.41
C SER A 41 11.36 -14.76 4.64
N GLY A 42 12.08 -15.16 5.68
CA GLY A 42 12.30 -14.31 6.87
C GLY A 42 12.89 -12.93 6.54
N GLU A 43 13.83 -12.83 5.59
CA GLU A 43 14.42 -11.56 5.16
C GLU A 43 13.40 -10.65 4.45
N GLU A 44 12.61 -11.21 3.54
CA GLU A 44 11.53 -10.49 2.86
C GLU A 44 10.47 -10.01 3.87
N LEU A 45 10.10 -10.86 4.83
CA LEU A 45 9.17 -10.50 5.89
C LEU A 45 9.71 -9.31 6.70
N TYR A 46 10.98 -9.34 7.13
CA TYR A 46 11.59 -8.21 7.85
C TYR A 46 11.50 -6.90 7.04
N ASN A 47 11.83 -6.96 5.75
CA ASN A 47 11.75 -5.80 4.85
C ASN A 47 10.32 -5.29 4.70
N ASP A 48 9.33 -6.18 4.60
CA ASP A 48 7.91 -5.84 4.52
C ASP A 48 7.42 -5.16 5.82
N LEU A 49 7.85 -5.65 6.99
CA LEU A 49 7.52 -5.05 8.29
C LEU A 49 8.12 -3.64 8.44
N VAL A 50 9.40 -3.47 8.09
CA VAL A 50 10.07 -2.16 8.11
C VAL A 50 9.42 -1.21 7.12
N LEU A 51 9.12 -1.66 5.89
CA LEU A 51 8.46 -0.84 4.88
C LEU A 51 7.10 -0.33 5.37
N ALA A 52 6.27 -1.21 5.93
CA ALA A 52 4.98 -0.81 6.48
C ALA A 52 5.15 0.20 7.63
N TYR A 53 6.13 -0.05 8.51
CA TYR A 53 6.42 0.82 9.63
C TYR A 53 6.86 2.22 9.19
N GLU A 54 7.85 2.32 8.31
CA GLU A 54 8.37 3.61 7.82
C GLU A 54 7.32 4.40 7.03
N ASN A 55 6.33 3.71 6.44
CA ASN A 55 5.24 4.37 5.73
C ASN A 55 4.06 4.80 6.63
N GLY A 56 4.11 4.49 7.93
CA GLY A 56 3.14 4.98 8.90
C GLY A 56 2.07 3.97 9.33
N ALA A 57 2.18 2.68 8.96
CA ALA A 57 1.24 1.66 9.43
C ALA A 57 1.20 1.63 10.96
N LYS A 58 0.00 1.68 11.55
CA LYS A 58 -0.20 1.67 13.01
C LYS A 58 -0.16 0.27 13.61
N TYR A 59 -0.49 -0.73 12.80
CA TYR A 59 -0.46 -2.13 13.18
C TYR A 59 -0.01 -2.98 12.01
N ILE A 60 0.57 -4.13 12.34
CA ILE A 60 0.94 -5.16 11.38
C ILE A 60 0.43 -6.49 11.92
N SER A 61 -0.30 -7.24 11.09
CA SER A 61 -0.74 -8.60 11.40
C SER A 61 -0.12 -9.58 10.42
N ILE A 62 0.35 -10.72 10.91
CA ILE A 62 0.92 -11.79 10.10
C ILE A 62 -0.05 -12.97 10.12
N PHE A 63 -0.47 -13.44 8.95
CA PHE A 63 -1.35 -14.59 8.82
C PHE A 63 -0.55 -15.88 8.91
N ASP A 64 -0.69 -16.59 10.03
CA ASP A 64 0.05 -17.80 10.35
C ASP A 64 -0.85 -19.06 10.28
N SER A 65 -1.17 -19.49 9.07
CA SER A 65 -1.94 -20.71 8.87
C SER A 65 -1.65 -21.33 7.50
N ASN A 66 -1.63 -22.67 7.44
CA ASN A 66 -1.60 -23.42 6.19
C ASN A 66 -2.97 -23.45 5.52
N GLU A 67 -3.03 -23.94 4.27
CA GLU A 67 -4.26 -23.99 3.47
C GLU A 67 -5.44 -24.74 4.12
N PRO A 68 -5.27 -25.90 4.75
CA PRO A 68 -6.36 -26.58 5.45
C PRO A 68 -6.68 -25.97 6.83
N TYR A 69 -6.00 -24.91 7.25
CA TYR A 69 -6.15 -24.24 8.54
C TYR A 69 -5.94 -25.15 9.76
N THR A 70 -4.96 -26.05 9.66
CA THR A 70 -4.64 -27.03 10.70
C THR A 70 -3.32 -26.77 11.43
N ALA A 71 -2.46 -25.92 10.89
CA ALA A 71 -1.15 -25.61 11.47
C ALA A 71 -0.66 -24.21 11.07
N GLY A 72 0.20 -23.63 11.89
CA GLY A 72 1.00 -22.46 11.52
C GLY A 72 2.02 -22.77 10.42
N ILE A 73 2.43 -21.74 9.70
CA ILE A 73 3.40 -21.74 8.60
C ILE A 73 4.68 -20.97 8.95
N LEU A 74 4.72 -20.22 10.06
CA LEU A 74 5.91 -19.49 10.45
C LEU A 74 7.02 -20.44 10.94
N GLU A 75 8.16 -20.36 10.27
CA GLU A 75 9.41 -21.03 10.66
C GLU A 75 10.31 -20.12 11.51
N ASP A 76 11.40 -20.67 12.07
CA ASP A 76 12.37 -19.97 12.92
C ASP A 76 12.92 -18.67 12.30
N GLU A 77 13.11 -18.64 10.99
CA GLU A 77 13.59 -17.44 10.30
C GLU A 77 12.57 -16.28 10.36
N HIS A 78 11.28 -16.57 10.29
CA HIS A 78 10.22 -15.58 10.38
C HIS A 78 10.10 -15.04 11.81
N LEU A 79 10.25 -15.92 12.82
CA LEU A 79 10.26 -15.50 14.22
C LEU A 79 11.45 -14.57 14.51
N LYS A 80 12.63 -14.87 13.97
CA LYS A 80 13.80 -14.00 14.05
C LYS A 80 13.58 -12.67 13.34
N ALA A 81 12.92 -12.66 12.18
CA ALA A 81 12.57 -11.42 11.48
C ALA A 81 11.63 -10.52 12.31
N ILE A 82 10.65 -11.11 13.00
CA ILE A 82 9.75 -10.39 13.91
C ILE A 82 10.53 -9.82 15.11
N GLU A 83 11.47 -10.58 15.69
CA GLU A 83 12.34 -10.10 16.77
C GLU A 83 13.25 -8.95 16.31
N GLN A 84 13.86 -9.07 15.13
CA GLN A 84 14.67 -8.01 14.53
C GLN A 84 13.85 -6.75 14.29
N PHE A 85 12.65 -6.89 13.74
CA PHE A 85 11.72 -5.77 13.54
C PHE A 85 11.33 -5.12 14.86
N TRP A 86 11.05 -5.91 15.90
CA TRP A 86 10.76 -5.37 17.23
C TRP A 86 11.89 -4.47 17.73
N ASN A 87 13.14 -4.94 17.66
CA ASN A 87 14.31 -4.16 18.05
C ASN A 87 14.46 -2.89 17.20
N TYR A 88 14.26 -3.00 15.88
CA TYR A 88 14.28 -1.86 14.96
C TYR A 88 13.30 -0.76 15.40
N VAL A 89 12.06 -1.12 15.73
CA VAL A 89 11.05 -0.16 16.19
C VAL A 89 11.44 0.52 17.50
N GLN A 90 12.07 -0.21 18.44
CA GLN A 90 12.56 0.38 19.69
C GLN A 90 13.70 1.38 19.44
N GLU A 91 14.59 1.09 18.48
CA GLU A 91 15.71 1.96 18.10
C GLU A 91 15.30 3.15 17.23
N ASN A 92 14.17 3.02 16.51
CA ASN A 92 13.68 4.02 15.56
C ASN A 92 12.24 4.45 15.88
N PRO A 93 11.95 5.01 17.08
CA PRO A 93 10.60 5.43 17.45
C PRO A 93 10.11 6.59 16.57
N ARG A 94 8.87 6.50 16.05
CA ARG A 94 8.29 7.60 15.26
C ARG A 94 8.05 8.83 16.12
N THR A 95 8.68 9.94 15.77
CA THR A 95 8.60 11.19 16.55
C THR A 95 7.46 12.13 16.13
N GLN A 96 6.90 11.97 14.92
CA GLN A 96 5.71 12.68 14.42
C GLN A 96 5.23 12.05 13.10
N GLU A 97 3.93 12.13 12.80
CA GLU A 97 3.40 11.81 11.47
C GLU A 97 3.76 12.93 10.50
N THR A 98 4.87 12.79 9.80
CA THR A 98 5.24 13.68 8.69
C THR A 98 4.34 13.39 7.49
N VAL A 99 3.12 13.95 7.52
CA VAL A 99 2.21 13.94 6.37
C VAL A 99 2.49 15.12 5.44
N ASN A 100 3.12 16.19 5.94
CA ASN A 100 3.19 17.50 5.28
C ASN A 100 3.99 17.59 3.95
N ASN A 101 4.63 16.52 3.48
CA ASN A 101 5.43 16.53 2.24
C ASN A 101 4.99 15.41 1.27
N ARG A 102 3.72 14.99 1.32
CA ARG A 102 3.19 13.93 0.46
C ARG A 102 2.49 14.49 -0.76
N VAL A 103 2.52 13.71 -1.83
CA VAL A 103 1.80 13.98 -3.09
C VAL A 103 0.71 12.94 -3.25
N ALA A 104 -0.48 13.34 -3.69
CA ALA A 104 -1.56 12.42 -3.98
C ALA A 104 -1.86 12.33 -5.48
N PHE A 105 -1.90 11.11 -6.02
CA PHE A 105 -2.48 10.84 -7.31
C PHE A 105 -3.99 10.63 -7.16
N VAL A 106 -4.78 11.48 -7.81
CA VAL A 106 -6.24 11.51 -7.71
C VAL A 106 -6.85 10.74 -8.88
N LEU A 107 -7.39 9.56 -8.58
CA LEU A 107 -8.12 8.72 -9.52
C LEU A 107 -9.51 9.28 -9.81
N PRO A 108 -10.08 8.99 -11.00
CA PRO A 108 -11.44 9.39 -11.30
C PRO A 108 -12.40 8.77 -10.30
N LYS A 109 -13.46 9.51 -9.99
CA LYS A 109 -14.58 8.99 -9.22
C LYS A 109 -15.09 7.66 -9.80
N ASP A 110 -15.38 6.71 -8.91
CA ASP A 110 -15.94 5.39 -9.22
C ASP A 110 -15.06 4.49 -10.12
N TYR A 111 -13.77 4.80 -10.30
CA TYR A 111 -12.85 4.01 -11.12
C TYR A 111 -12.19 2.87 -10.32
N ALA A 112 -12.96 1.82 -9.99
CA ALA A 112 -12.45 0.70 -9.19
C ALA A 112 -11.53 -0.23 -10.00
N TYR A 113 -10.29 0.19 -10.19
CA TYR A 113 -9.24 -0.56 -10.86
C TYR A 113 -8.19 -1.02 -9.84
N GLY A 114 -7.87 -2.31 -9.82
CA GLY A 114 -7.03 -2.91 -8.78
C GLY A 114 -5.53 -2.73 -8.97
N PHE A 115 -5.09 -2.13 -10.08
CA PHE A 115 -3.68 -1.90 -10.42
C PHE A 115 -2.79 -3.16 -10.35
N ARG A 116 -3.35 -4.35 -10.57
CA ARG A 116 -2.57 -5.61 -10.67
C ARG A 116 -1.77 -5.72 -11.97
N GLY A 117 -1.93 -4.76 -12.87
CA GLY A 117 -1.27 -4.64 -14.16
C GLY A 117 -2.22 -4.06 -15.20
N PRO A 118 -1.74 -3.63 -16.39
CA PRO A 118 -2.52 -2.87 -17.39
C PRO A 118 -3.75 -3.58 -17.96
N LYS A 119 -3.90 -4.88 -17.68
CA LYS A 119 -5.03 -5.72 -18.11
C LYS A 119 -5.97 -6.10 -16.96
N ASP A 120 -5.84 -5.44 -15.83
CA ASP A 120 -6.70 -5.72 -14.68
C ASP A 120 -8.15 -5.28 -14.98
N LYS A 121 -9.12 -5.99 -14.40
CA LYS A 121 -10.53 -5.72 -14.64
C LYS A 121 -11.01 -4.53 -13.81
N ILE A 122 -11.82 -3.68 -14.42
CA ILE A 122 -12.49 -2.57 -13.74
C ILE A 122 -13.70 -3.16 -13.00
N TRP A 123 -13.79 -2.90 -11.69
CA TRP A 123 -14.74 -3.49 -10.73
C TRP A 123 -14.75 -5.03 -10.68
N GLY A 124 -13.75 -5.69 -11.29
CA GLY A 124 -13.79 -7.15 -11.50
C GLY A 124 -14.82 -7.61 -12.54
N LEU A 125 -15.56 -6.69 -13.17
CA LEU A 125 -16.68 -6.98 -14.06
C LEU A 125 -16.38 -6.63 -15.51
N TRP A 126 -15.71 -5.50 -15.74
CA TRP A 126 -15.41 -4.97 -17.07
C TRP A 126 -13.96 -5.20 -17.44
N GLU A 127 -13.71 -5.49 -18.73
CA GLU A 127 -12.35 -5.64 -19.25
C GLU A 127 -11.61 -4.31 -19.21
N SER A 128 -10.28 -4.38 -19.13
CA SER A 128 -9.40 -3.22 -19.24
C SER A 128 -9.53 -2.54 -20.60
N ASP A 129 -9.35 -1.23 -20.63
CA ASP A 129 -9.32 -0.41 -21.84
C ASP A 129 -8.02 0.41 -21.94
N GLU A 130 -7.94 1.31 -22.93
CA GLU A 130 -6.79 2.21 -23.08
C GLU A 130 -6.59 3.10 -21.85
N PHE A 131 -7.68 3.42 -21.14
CA PHE A 131 -7.64 4.21 -19.94
C PHE A 131 -6.99 3.43 -18.76
N SER A 132 -7.28 2.12 -18.62
CA SER A 132 -6.58 1.25 -17.66
C SER A 132 -5.06 1.21 -17.89
N LEU A 133 -4.64 1.14 -19.16
CA LEU A 133 -3.21 1.17 -19.51
C LEU A 133 -2.57 2.51 -19.14
N GLN A 134 -3.24 3.62 -19.46
CA GLN A 134 -2.78 4.97 -19.11
C GLN A 134 -2.66 5.13 -17.59
N MET A 135 -3.67 4.72 -16.82
CA MET A 135 -3.67 4.80 -15.36
C MET A 135 -2.57 3.95 -14.75
N SER A 136 -2.40 2.72 -15.22
CA SER A 136 -1.33 1.84 -14.77
C SER A 136 0.06 2.42 -15.03
N SER A 137 0.26 3.03 -16.20
CA SER A 137 1.55 3.62 -16.59
C SER A 137 1.85 4.90 -15.81
N THR A 138 0.83 5.74 -15.61
CA THR A 138 0.93 6.98 -14.83
C THR A 138 1.27 6.68 -13.38
N LEU A 139 0.55 5.75 -12.74
CA LEU A 139 0.85 5.35 -11.37
C LEU A 139 2.27 4.77 -11.26
N GLY A 140 2.72 3.97 -12.23
CA GLY A 140 4.09 3.45 -12.28
C GLY A 140 5.13 4.57 -12.29
N GLY A 141 4.99 5.55 -13.18
CA GLY A 141 5.90 6.70 -13.25
C GLY A 141 5.89 7.56 -11.97
N LEU A 142 4.71 7.80 -11.40
CA LEU A 142 4.59 8.54 -10.14
C LEU A 142 5.21 7.78 -8.95
N LEU A 143 5.14 6.45 -8.93
CA LEU A 143 5.82 5.65 -7.92
C LEU A 143 7.34 5.67 -8.08
N GLU A 144 7.84 5.71 -9.31
CA GLU A 144 9.28 5.91 -9.56
C GLU A 144 9.75 7.29 -9.10
N GLU A 145 8.94 8.33 -9.30
CA GLU A 145 9.27 9.72 -8.94
C GLU A 145 9.15 10.00 -7.44
N TYR A 146 8.03 9.62 -6.82
CA TYR A 146 7.69 10.00 -5.44
C TYR A 146 7.87 8.87 -4.42
N GLY A 147 7.92 7.60 -4.87
CA GLY A 147 8.12 6.43 -4.02
C GLY A 147 7.19 6.39 -2.81
N ALA A 148 7.78 6.32 -1.62
CA ALA A 148 7.07 6.26 -0.34
C ALA A 148 6.27 7.54 0.00
N SER A 149 6.48 8.65 -0.71
CA SER A 149 5.75 9.90 -0.50
C SER A 149 4.47 10.02 -1.35
N LEU A 150 4.20 9.04 -2.21
CA LEU A 150 2.98 9.01 -3.03
C LEU A 150 1.83 8.36 -2.27
N ASP A 151 0.68 9.00 -2.29
CA ASP A 151 -0.61 8.41 -1.95
C ASP A 151 -1.49 8.31 -3.21
N VAL A 152 -2.41 7.34 -3.21
CA VAL A 152 -3.44 7.23 -4.25
C VAL A 152 -4.79 7.42 -3.58
N ILE A 153 -5.56 8.38 -4.08
CA ILE A 153 -6.87 8.73 -3.56
C ILE A 153 -7.87 8.78 -4.71
N TYR A 154 -9.16 8.76 -4.39
CA TYR A 154 -10.22 8.93 -5.36
C TYR A 154 -10.79 10.35 -5.29
N GLU A 155 -11.27 10.87 -6.43
CA GLU A 155 -11.87 12.20 -6.52
C GLU A 155 -13.10 12.38 -5.63
N ASP A 156 -13.84 11.31 -5.33
CA ASP A 156 -14.97 11.33 -4.40
C ASP A 156 -14.55 11.59 -2.94
N ALA A 157 -13.28 11.38 -2.60
CA ALA A 157 -12.72 11.70 -1.31
C ALA A 157 -12.36 13.19 -1.15
N LEU A 158 -12.49 13.99 -2.22
CA LEU A 158 -12.28 15.44 -2.18
C LEU A 158 -13.55 16.13 -1.67
N ASP A 159 -13.74 16.17 -0.35
CA ASP A 159 -14.59 17.19 0.24
C ASP A 159 -13.79 18.50 0.28
N TYR A 160 -14.17 19.48 -0.55
CA TYR A 160 -13.52 20.79 -0.63
C TYR A 160 -13.54 21.58 0.70
N ASN A 161 -14.25 21.09 1.72
CA ASN A 161 -14.22 21.64 3.08
C ASN A 161 -13.12 21.01 3.97
N ILE A 162 -12.47 19.94 3.53
CA ILE A 162 -11.37 19.27 4.24
C ILE A 162 -10.05 19.78 3.68
N ILE A 163 -9.21 20.33 4.57
CA ILE A 163 -7.81 20.63 4.23
C ILE A 163 -7.09 19.30 4.11
N LEU A 164 -6.73 18.93 2.88
CA LEU A 164 -5.97 17.72 2.63
C LEU A 164 -4.50 17.95 3.00
N PRO A 165 -3.85 16.99 3.68
CA PRO A 165 -2.47 17.15 4.14
C PRO A 165 -1.46 16.82 3.02
N TYR A 166 -1.73 17.26 1.79
CA TYR A 166 -0.91 17.00 0.62
C TYR A 166 -0.28 18.30 0.12
N GLU A 167 1.01 18.24 -0.21
CA GLU A 167 1.73 19.35 -0.85
C GLU A 167 1.25 19.55 -2.29
N LYS A 168 0.85 18.46 -2.95
CA LYS A 168 0.39 18.46 -4.33
C LYS A 168 -0.64 17.37 -4.59
N LEU A 169 -1.66 17.70 -5.38
CA LEU A 169 -2.61 16.77 -5.97
C LEU A 169 -2.36 16.68 -7.48
N ILE A 170 -2.16 15.48 -8.00
CA ILE A 170 -1.99 15.20 -9.42
C ILE A 170 -3.21 14.39 -9.87
N PHE A 171 -4.03 14.96 -10.74
CA PHE A 171 -5.24 14.30 -11.22
C PHE A 171 -4.95 13.38 -12.39
N TRP A 172 -5.76 12.33 -12.53
CA TRP A 172 -5.72 11.36 -13.64
C TRP A 172 -5.71 11.99 -15.05
N ASN A 173 -6.22 13.21 -15.19
CA ASN A 173 -6.28 13.96 -16.45
C ASN A 173 -5.10 14.92 -16.66
N GLY A 174 -4.11 14.93 -15.76
CA GLY A 174 -2.92 15.78 -15.82
C GLY A 174 -3.08 17.15 -15.15
N THR A 175 -4.22 17.44 -14.53
CA THR A 175 -4.38 18.67 -13.72
C THR A 175 -3.54 18.56 -12.45
N GLU A 176 -2.82 19.61 -12.06
CA GLU A 176 -2.09 19.68 -10.79
C GLU A 176 -2.65 20.82 -9.92
N ILE A 177 -2.77 20.58 -8.61
CA ILE A 177 -3.20 21.56 -7.60
C ILE A 177 -2.26 21.52 -6.41
N GLU A 178 -1.88 22.69 -5.89
CA GLU A 178 -1.19 22.87 -4.61
C GLU A 178 -2.23 23.39 -3.59
N PRO A 179 -2.73 22.52 -2.67
CA PRO A 179 -3.84 22.84 -1.75
C PRO A 179 -3.55 23.90 -0.68
#